data_AF-A0A7K2NF07-F1
#
_entry.id   AF-A0A7K2NF07-F1
#
_cell.length_a   1.000
_cell.length_b   1.000
_cell.length_c   1.000
_cell.angle_alpha   90.00
_cell.angle_beta   90.00
_cell.angle_gamma   90.00
#
_symmetry.space_group_name_H-M   'P 1'
#
loop_
_entity.id
_entity.type
_entity.pdbx_description
1 polymer ?
#
loop_
_entity_poly.entity_id
_entity_poly.type
_entity_poly.pdbx_seq_one_letter_code
_entity_poly.pdbx_strand_id
1 'polypeptide(L)'
;MSRPWPRPAANGPHGAPPPPQPAPDASAGYATVPAAQAPAPAPAPQASGVPQAGAVPQRGGTLPPPGAYPPPGGYGAPPVAAVPRRPDRTGPGILAGLGAAVVAVVIYAAILRFTDHEVGYVALVVGLLVGAAMGKAGGRNPVLPVLGVVISLAAVWFGQLVGIAWSVSGHAGVSFADIFFSRFTTLVDVWKNDFADAKDILFFAIAGVEGFVVTRRTGNSA
;
A
#
# COMPACT_ATOMS: atom_id res chain seq x y z
N MET A 1 20.86 47.61 -28.60
CA MET A 1 21.80 46.67 -29.23
C MET A 1 21.03 45.41 -29.58
N SER A 2 20.52 45.36 -30.80
CA SER A 2 19.51 44.39 -31.26
C SER A 2 20.20 43.40 -32.19
N ARG A 3 20.24 42.12 -31.83
CA ARG A 3 20.85 41.07 -32.66
C ARG A 3 19.98 40.83 -33.91
N PRO A 4 20.54 40.83 -35.14
CA PRO A 4 19.77 40.49 -36.32
C PRO A 4 19.53 38.98 -36.39
N TRP A 5 18.28 38.61 -36.70
CA TRP A 5 17.86 37.26 -37.04
C TRP A 5 18.36 36.87 -38.45
N PRO A 6 18.85 35.63 -38.68
CA PRO A 6 19.05 35.12 -40.03
C PRO A 6 17.71 34.84 -40.70
N ARG A 7 17.50 35.39 -41.90
CA ARG A 7 16.35 35.10 -42.77
C ARG A 7 16.50 33.70 -43.41
N PRO A 8 15.38 33.03 -43.74
CA PRO A 8 15.36 31.75 -44.44
C PRO A 8 15.89 31.90 -45.87
N ALA A 9 16.80 31.00 -46.27
CA ALA A 9 17.23 30.89 -47.66
C ALA A 9 16.11 30.28 -48.51
N ALA A 10 15.79 31.00 -49.59
CA ALA A 10 14.76 30.67 -50.56
C ALA A 10 15.18 29.53 -51.50
N ASN A 11 14.16 28.87 -52.02
CA ASN A 11 14.15 27.69 -52.88
C ASN A 11 14.83 27.83 -54.25
N GLY A 12 15.40 26.71 -54.71
CA GLY A 12 15.47 26.29 -56.13
C GLY A 12 16.66 25.35 -56.42
N PRO A 13 16.63 24.48 -57.44
CA PRO A 13 15.53 23.98 -58.27
C PRO A 13 15.30 22.45 -58.10
N HIS A 14 14.21 21.96 -58.71
CA HIS A 14 13.72 20.58 -58.69
C HIS A 14 14.81 19.48 -58.86
N GLY A 15 14.99 18.67 -57.82
CA GLY A 15 15.72 17.39 -57.85
C GLY A 15 14.75 16.24 -57.53
N ALA A 16 14.92 15.12 -58.23
CA ALA A 16 14.05 13.95 -58.24
C ALA A 16 13.67 13.39 -56.85
N PRO A 17 12.52 12.70 -56.70
CA PRO A 17 12.19 11.98 -55.48
C PRO A 17 13.30 10.95 -55.17
N PRO A 18 13.67 10.77 -53.89
CA PRO A 18 14.62 9.73 -53.50
C PRO A 18 14.08 8.36 -53.95
N PRO A 19 14.96 7.42 -54.38
CA PRO A 19 14.53 6.07 -54.71
C PRO A 19 13.81 5.44 -53.51
N PRO A 20 12.77 4.62 -53.74
CA PRO A 20 12.08 3.93 -52.65
C PRO A 20 13.11 3.14 -51.84
N GLN A 21 13.18 3.45 -50.54
CA GLN A 21 13.94 2.63 -49.60
C GLN A 21 13.36 1.21 -49.66
N PRO A 22 14.22 0.18 -49.76
CA PRO A 22 13.77 -1.20 -49.63
C PRO A 22 13.02 -1.37 -48.33
N ALA A 23 11.82 -1.95 -48.38
CA ALA A 23 11.13 -2.41 -47.20
C ALA A 23 12.08 -3.34 -46.41
N PRO A 24 12.10 -3.30 -45.06
CA PRO A 24 12.85 -4.29 -44.31
C PRO A 24 12.27 -5.67 -44.62
N ASP A 25 13.07 -6.50 -45.30
CA ASP A 25 12.79 -7.90 -45.52
C ASP A 25 12.59 -8.59 -44.17
N ALA A 26 11.35 -8.98 -43.90
CA ALA A 26 10.98 -9.90 -42.84
C ALA A 26 11.44 -11.31 -43.21
N SER A 27 12.75 -11.53 -43.36
CA SER A 27 13.38 -12.85 -43.54
C SER A 27 14.92 -12.78 -43.61
N ALA A 28 15.55 -11.86 -42.88
CA ALA A 28 17.00 -11.90 -42.70
C ALA A 28 17.37 -12.79 -41.51
N GLY A 29 17.73 -14.04 -41.82
CA GLY A 29 18.74 -14.81 -41.08
C GLY A 29 18.45 -15.10 -39.60
N TYR A 30 17.68 -16.15 -39.34
CA TYR A 30 17.91 -16.96 -38.15
C TYR A 30 19.28 -17.64 -38.31
N ALA A 31 20.34 -16.91 -37.96
CA ALA A 31 21.59 -17.55 -37.59
C ALA A 31 21.28 -18.43 -36.37
N THR A 32 21.50 -19.72 -36.52
CA THR A 32 21.47 -20.70 -35.44
C THR A 32 22.44 -20.25 -34.35
N VAL A 33 21.90 -19.76 -33.23
CA VAL A 33 22.67 -19.56 -32.01
C VAL A 33 23.03 -20.97 -31.51
N PRO A 34 24.31 -21.30 -31.25
CA PRO A 34 24.65 -22.54 -30.58
C PRO A 34 23.89 -22.57 -29.25
N ALA A 35 23.09 -23.62 -29.02
CA ALA A 35 22.48 -23.84 -27.74
C ALA A 35 23.60 -23.93 -26.69
N ALA A 36 23.67 -22.94 -25.80
CA ALA A 36 24.51 -23.06 -24.62
C ALA A 36 23.99 -24.26 -23.83
N GLN A 37 24.80 -25.31 -23.75
CA GLN A 37 24.54 -26.47 -22.90
C GLN A 37 24.37 -25.97 -21.46
N ALA A 38 23.18 -26.18 -20.90
CA ALA A 38 22.94 -25.96 -19.48
C ALA A 38 23.89 -26.87 -18.67
N PRO A 39 24.49 -26.38 -17.57
CA PRO A 39 25.27 -27.22 -16.67
C PRO A 39 24.40 -28.36 -16.12
N ALA A 40 24.94 -29.58 -16.09
CA ALA A 40 24.28 -30.73 -15.49
C ALA A 40 23.92 -30.46 -14.02
N PRO A 41 22.78 -30.96 -13.51
CA PRO A 41 22.43 -30.84 -12.11
C PRO A 41 23.44 -31.61 -11.25
N ALA A 42 23.97 -30.96 -10.22
CA ALA A 42 24.84 -31.57 -9.23
C ALA A 42 24.11 -32.70 -8.47
N PRO A 43 24.79 -33.81 -8.11
CA PRO A 43 24.20 -34.86 -7.29
C PRO A 43 23.85 -34.32 -5.90
N ALA A 44 22.63 -34.60 -5.44
CA ALA A 44 22.14 -34.21 -4.13
C ALA A 44 22.98 -34.87 -3.01
N PRO A 45 23.32 -34.16 -1.93
CA PRO A 45 23.97 -34.76 -0.77
C PRO A 45 23.04 -35.80 -0.12
N GLN A 46 23.58 -37.01 0.08
CA GLN A 46 22.95 -38.11 0.79
C GLN A 46 22.68 -37.68 2.23
N ALA A 47 21.41 -37.54 2.60
CA ALA A 47 20.99 -37.35 3.98
C ALA A 47 21.28 -38.64 4.76
N SER A 48 22.45 -38.66 5.38
CA SER A 48 22.83 -39.56 6.45
C SER A 48 22.16 -39.05 7.73
N GLY A 49 21.32 -39.89 8.35
CA GLY A 49 20.74 -39.59 9.66
C GLY A 49 19.27 -39.98 9.75
N VAL A 50 19.02 -41.19 10.24
CA VAL A 50 17.71 -41.62 10.73
C VAL A 50 17.54 -41.07 12.14
N PRO A 51 16.53 -40.24 12.46
CA PRO A 51 16.13 -40.06 13.84
C PRO A 51 15.32 -41.28 14.26
N GLN A 52 15.94 -42.02 15.17
CA GLN A 52 15.45 -43.19 15.86
C GLN A 52 14.01 -43.00 16.38
N ALA A 53 13.19 -44.01 16.16
CA ALA A 53 11.82 -44.12 16.62
C ALA A 53 11.69 -43.78 18.11
N GLY A 54 11.05 -42.65 18.41
CA GLY A 54 10.53 -42.33 19.73
C GLY A 54 9.22 -43.09 19.94
N ALA A 55 9.22 -44.01 20.91
CA ALA A 55 8.10 -44.84 21.28
C ALA A 55 6.83 -44.03 21.60
N VAL A 56 5.74 -44.34 20.90
CA VAL A 56 4.39 -43.92 21.29
C VAL A 56 3.80 -45.03 22.17
N PRO A 57 3.33 -44.77 23.41
CA PRO A 57 2.67 -45.80 24.20
C PRO A 57 1.34 -46.17 23.56
N GLN A 58 1.21 -47.38 23.00
CA GLN A 58 -0.07 -47.93 22.55
C GLN A 58 -0.96 -48.20 23.77
N ARG A 59 -1.91 -47.30 24.01
CA ARG A 59 -3.03 -47.53 24.93
C ARG A 59 -4.22 -48.07 24.14
N GLY A 60 -4.44 -49.38 24.25
CA GLY A 60 -5.71 -50.10 24.08
C GLY A 60 -6.53 -49.82 22.81
N GLY A 61 -6.35 -50.65 21.79
CA GLY A 61 -7.27 -50.75 20.65
C GLY A 61 -7.09 -52.10 19.94
N THR A 62 -8.18 -52.85 19.82
CA THR A 62 -8.24 -54.22 19.27
C THR A 62 -7.67 -54.34 17.86
N LEU A 63 -6.84 -55.36 17.61
CA LEU A 63 -6.32 -55.72 16.29
C LEU A 63 -7.46 -55.99 15.29
N PRO A 64 -7.45 -55.43 14.07
CA PRO A 64 -8.39 -55.82 13.02
C PRO A 64 -8.00 -57.19 12.43
N PRO A 65 -8.97 -58.03 12.00
CA PRO A 65 -8.72 -59.38 11.51
C PRO A 65 -7.93 -59.38 10.18
N PRO A 66 -7.03 -60.37 9.97
CA PRO A 66 -6.27 -60.51 8.73
C PRO A 66 -7.17 -61.02 7.60
N GLY A 67 -7.48 -60.19 6.60
CA GLY A 67 -8.19 -60.66 5.41
C GLY A 67 -8.82 -59.63 4.48
N ALA A 68 -8.87 -58.33 4.83
CA ALA A 68 -9.45 -57.33 3.94
C ALA A 68 -8.36 -56.65 3.10
N TYR A 69 -8.03 -57.21 1.94
CA TYR A 69 -7.34 -56.44 0.90
C TYR A 69 -8.30 -55.36 0.37
N PRO A 70 -7.93 -54.07 0.38
CA PRO A 70 -8.76 -53.03 -0.21
C PRO A 70 -8.83 -53.19 -1.73
N PRO A 71 -9.98 -52.88 -2.37
CA PRO A 71 -10.15 -53.01 -3.81
C PRO A 71 -9.15 -52.12 -4.58
N PRO A 72 -8.59 -52.59 -5.71
CA PRO A 72 -7.66 -51.80 -6.52
C PRO A 72 -8.41 -50.61 -7.13
N GLY A 73 -8.10 -49.40 -6.66
CA GLY A 73 -8.74 -48.15 -7.10
C GLY A 73 -9.07 -47.18 -5.97
N GLY A 74 -8.96 -47.60 -4.71
CA GLY A 74 -9.26 -46.78 -3.54
C GLY A 74 -8.10 -45.92 -3.03
N TYR A 75 -7.35 -45.22 -3.89
CA TYR A 75 -6.50 -44.12 -3.40
C TYR A 75 -7.39 -42.89 -3.25
N GLY A 76 -8.08 -42.80 -2.11
CA GLY A 76 -8.71 -41.55 -1.69
C GLY A 76 -7.64 -40.45 -1.68
N ALA A 77 -7.95 -39.31 -2.30
CA ALA A 77 -7.09 -38.14 -2.22
C ALA A 77 -6.73 -37.88 -0.75
N PRO A 78 -5.47 -37.55 -0.42
CA PRO A 78 -5.08 -37.29 0.95
C PRO A 78 -6.01 -36.22 1.54
N PRO A 79 -6.47 -36.36 2.79
CA PRO A 79 -7.30 -35.35 3.42
C PRO A 79 -6.56 -34.01 3.36
N VAL A 80 -7.13 -33.06 2.62
CA VAL A 80 -6.57 -31.72 2.50
C VAL A 80 -6.52 -31.14 3.90
N ALA A 81 -5.32 -30.96 4.45
CA ALA A 81 -5.17 -30.43 5.79
C ALA A 81 -5.89 -29.08 5.85
N ALA A 82 -6.86 -28.95 6.75
CA ALA A 82 -7.57 -27.70 6.95
C ALA A 82 -6.56 -26.63 7.34
N VAL A 83 -6.33 -25.64 6.46
CA VAL A 83 -5.46 -24.50 6.78
C VAL A 83 -6.08 -23.80 8.00
N PRO A 84 -5.35 -23.66 9.12
CA PRO A 84 -5.89 -22.99 10.29
C PRO A 84 -6.34 -21.57 9.93
N ARG A 85 -7.62 -21.25 10.18
CA ARG A 85 -8.11 -19.87 10.07
C ARG A 85 -7.39 -19.06 11.14
N ARG A 86 -6.60 -18.07 10.71
CA ARG A 86 -6.00 -17.11 11.64
C ARG A 86 -7.13 -16.41 12.41
N PRO A 87 -6.95 -16.10 13.71
CA PRO A 87 -7.94 -15.35 14.48
C PRO A 87 -8.24 -14.00 13.82
N ASP A 88 -9.50 -13.57 13.86
CA ASP A 88 -9.88 -12.24 13.41
C ASP A 88 -9.25 -11.18 14.33
N ARG A 89 -8.48 -10.26 13.73
CA ARG A 89 -7.79 -9.17 14.44
C ARG A 89 -8.29 -7.79 14.00
N THR A 90 -9.43 -7.72 13.32
CA THR A 90 -9.96 -6.47 12.75
C THR A 90 -10.20 -5.41 13.83
N GLY A 91 -10.81 -5.77 14.95
CA GLY A 91 -11.07 -4.85 16.07
C GLY A 91 -9.80 -4.17 16.61
N PRO A 92 -8.77 -4.94 17.02
CA PRO A 92 -7.47 -4.38 17.40
C PRO A 92 -6.84 -3.47 16.34
N GLY A 93 -6.96 -3.85 15.06
CA GLY A 93 -6.51 -3.03 13.93
C GLY A 93 -7.15 -1.64 13.92
N ILE A 94 -8.47 -1.59 13.99
CA ILE A 94 -9.23 -0.32 14.00
C ILE A 94 -8.85 0.53 15.22
N LEU A 95 -8.78 -0.06 16.41
CA LEU A 95 -8.43 0.65 17.64
C LEU A 95 -7.01 1.25 17.57
N ALA A 96 -6.04 0.48 17.05
CA ALA A 96 -4.68 0.98 16.85
C ALA A 96 -4.65 2.14 15.83
N GLY A 97 -5.42 2.03 14.75
CA GLY A 97 -5.58 3.10 13.76
C GLY A 97 -6.18 4.37 14.34
N LEU A 98 -7.24 4.25 15.14
CA LEU A 98 -7.87 5.39 15.81
C LEU A 98 -6.92 6.05 16.82
N GLY A 99 -6.19 5.25 17.61
CA GLY A 99 -5.17 5.78 18.53
C GLY A 99 -4.08 6.54 17.77
N ALA A 100 -3.57 5.97 16.68
CA ALA A 100 -2.61 6.62 15.81
C ALA A 100 -3.15 7.91 15.18
N ALA A 101 -4.42 7.93 14.77
CA ALA A 101 -5.09 9.10 14.21
C ALA A 101 -5.17 10.26 15.23
N VAL A 102 -5.51 9.96 16.49
CA VAL A 102 -5.52 10.99 17.55
C VAL A 102 -4.13 11.57 17.76
N VAL A 103 -3.10 10.72 17.81
CA VAL A 103 -1.70 11.18 17.93
C VAL A 103 -1.30 12.04 16.73
N ALA A 104 -1.66 11.62 15.52
CA ALA A 104 -1.44 12.38 14.29
C ALA A 104 -2.09 13.77 14.33
N VAL A 105 -3.35 13.88 14.75
CA VAL A 105 -4.07 15.16 14.86
C VAL A 105 -3.37 16.11 15.84
N VAL A 106 -2.92 15.60 16.99
CA VAL A 106 -2.18 16.41 17.98
C VAL A 106 -0.85 16.90 17.41
N ILE A 107 -0.09 16.03 16.75
CA ILE A 107 1.19 16.40 16.11
C ILE A 107 0.93 17.43 15.00
N TYR A 108 -0.07 17.21 14.16
CA TYR A 108 -0.46 18.11 13.07
C TYR A 108 -0.79 19.50 13.60
N ALA A 109 -1.65 19.60 14.62
CA ALA A 109 -2.03 20.86 15.26
C ALA A 109 -0.81 21.59 15.87
N ALA A 110 0.11 20.84 16.49
CA ALA A 110 1.35 21.41 17.01
C ALA A 110 2.24 21.97 15.90
N ILE A 111 2.38 21.26 14.77
CA ILE A 111 3.21 21.71 13.64
C ILE A 111 2.67 23.01 13.04
N LEU A 112 1.35 23.12 12.82
CA LEU A 112 0.74 24.36 12.29
C LEU A 112 0.90 25.56 13.22
N ARG A 113 1.05 25.35 14.53
CA ARG A 113 1.34 26.45 15.46
C ARG A 113 2.72 27.06 15.22
N PHE A 114 3.69 26.27 14.76
CA PHE A 114 5.10 26.70 14.65
C PHE A 114 5.56 26.95 13.22
N THR A 115 4.86 26.42 12.21
CA THR A 115 5.27 26.51 10.81
C THR A 115 4.12 27.12 10.02
N ASP A 116 4.30 28.36 9.54
CA ASP A 116 3.24 29.02 8.80
C ASP A 116 2.89 28.29 7.50
N HIS A 117 3.81 27.56 6.87
CA HIS A 117 3.58 26.92 5.57
C HIS A 117 4.43 25.65 5.44
N GLU A 118 3.81 24.47 5.47
CA GLU A 118 4.10 23.29 4.62
C GLU A 118 3.31 22.04 5.11
N VAL A 119 2.15 21.82 4.48
CA VAL A 119 1.17 20.77 4.86
C VAL A 119 1.50 19.39 4.25
N GLY A 120 2.30 19.37 3.18
CA GLY A 120 2.42 18.18 2.31
C GLY A 120 3.09 16.97 2.95
N TYR A 121 4.17 17.19 3.71
CA TYR A 121 4.85 16.09 4.40
C TYR A 121 3.98 15.49 5.51
N VAL A 122 3.14 16.30 6.15
CA VAL A 122 2.33 15.85 7.27
C VAL A 122 1.26 14.86 6.77
N ALA A 123 0.63 15.12 5.63
CA ALA A 123 -0.35 14.20 5.03
C ALA A 123 0.23 12.80 4.77
N LEU A 124 1.46 12.72 4.25
CA LEU A 124 2.16 11.45 4.02
C LEU A 124 2.47 10.73 5.34
N VAL A 125 2.99 11.47 6.34
CA VAL A 125 3.30 10.90 7.67
C VAL A 125 2.04 10.38 8.36
N VAL A 126 0.92 11.11 8.27
CA VAL A 126 -0.36 10.70 8.87
C VAL A 126 -0.87 9.40 8.24
N GLY A 127 -0.93 9.34 6.90
CA GLY A 127 -1.37 8.13 6.19
C GLY A 127 -0.50 6.91 6.51
N LEU A 128 0.82 7.10 6.56
CA LEU A 128 1.77 6.05 6.92
C LEU A 128 1.59 5.60 8.37
N LEU A 129 1.50 6.53 9.32
CA LEU A 129 1.36 6.23 10.74
C LEU A 129 0.07 5.45 11.03
N VAL A 130 -1.07 5.96 10.55
CA VAL A 130 -2.38 5.33 10.71
C VAL A 130 -2.40 3.97 10.03
N GLY A 131 -1.93 3.91 8.78
CA GLY A 131 -1.93 2.67 8.01
C GLY A 131 -1.02 1.59 8.61
N ALA A 132 0.16 1.97 9.10
CA ALA A 132 1.08 1.05 9.76
C ALA A 132 0.49 0.50 11.05
N ALA A 133 -0.16 1.35 11.86
CA ALA A 133 -0.82 0.93 13.09
C ALA A 133 -1.96 -0.06 12.80
N MET A 134 -2.83 0.25 11.84
CA MET A 134 -3.94 -0.63 11.44
C MET A 134 -3.47 -1.96 10.87
N GLY A 135 -2.49 -1.92 9.96
CA GLY A 135 -1.98 -3.15 9.33
C GLY A 135 -1.26 -4.04 10.34
N LYS A 136 -0.42 -3.47 11.22
CA LYS A 136 0.34 -4.25 12.21
C LYS A 136 -0.55 -4.89 13.27
N ALA A 137 -1.55 -4.17 13.77
CA ALA A 137 -2.45 -4.70 14.78
C ALA A 137 -3.58 -5.57 14.18
N GLY A 138 -4.02 -5.26 12.96
CA GLY A 138 -5.20 -5.86 12.34
C GLY A 138 -4.95 -7.04 11.41
N GLY A 139 -3.72 -7.22 10.93
CA GLY A 139 -3.34 -8.35 10.09
C GLY A 139 -4.04 -8.36 8.71
N ARG A 140 -4.17 -9.55 8.13
CA ARG A 140 -4.55 -9.75 6.73
C ARG A 140 -6.07 -9.77 6.53
N ASN A 141 -6.74 -8.63 6.78
CA ASN A 141 -8.17 -8.43 6.48
C ASN A 141 -8.36 -7.42 5.32
N PRO A 142 -9.13 -7.76 4.26
CA PRO A 142 -9.38 -6.86 3.13
C PRO A 142 -10.16 -5.57 3.45
N VAL A 143 -10.89 -5.53 4.56
CA VAL A 143 -11.65 -4.35 5.01
C VAL A 143 -10.74 -3.29 5.63
N LEU A 144 -9.65 -3.71 6.28
CA LEU A 144 -8.76 -2.80 7.00
C LEU A 144 -8.12 -1.72 6.11
N PRO A 145 -7.60 -2.03 4.91
CA PRO A 145 -7.07 -0.99 4.03
C PRO A 145 -8.08 0.10 3.66
N VAL A 146 -9.35 -0.28 3.45
CA VAL A 146 -10.42 0.69 3.15
C VAL A 146 -10.70 1.57 4.36
N LEU A 147 -10.77 0.98 5.55
CA LEU A 147 -10.89 1.75 6.79
C LEU A 147 -9.65 2.63 7.05
N GLY A 148 -8.46 2.18 6.65
CA GLY A 148 -7.22 2.95 6.69
C GLY A 148 -7.31 4.23 5.87
N VAL A 149 -7.92 4.18 4.69
CA VAL A 149 -8.22 5.40 3.90
C VAL A 149 -9.12 6.33 4.71
N VAL A 150 -10.27 5.83 5.16
CA VAL A 150 -11.29 6.66 5.83
C VAL A 150 -10.72 7.31 7.09
N ILE A 151 -10.01 6.56 7.92
CA ILE A 151 -9.42 7.07 9.17
C ILE A 151 -8.30 8.06 8.86
N SER A 152 -7.46 7.82 7.85
CA SER A 152 -6.39 8.76 7.48
C SER A 152 -6.95 10.08 6.96
N LEU A 153 -7.96 10.03 6.09
CA LEU A 153 -8.64 11.24 5.59
C LEU A 153 -9.32 12.01 6.72
N ALA A 154 -10.02 11.30 7.61
CA ALA A 154 -10.64 11.92 8.77
C ALA A 154 -9.59 12.58 9.68
N ALA A 155 -8.45 11.93 9.93
CA ALA A 155 -7.36 12.48 10.73
C ALA A 155 -6.81 13.78 10.14
N VAL A 156 -6.55 13.80 8.82
CA VAL A 156 -6.07 15.01 8.13
C VAL A 156 -7.11 16.13 8.21
N TRP A 157 -8.37 15.83 7.94
CA TRP A 157 -9.48 16.79 8.03
C TRP A 157 -9.61 17.38 9.44
N PHE A 158 -9.61 16.53 10.48
CA PHE A 158 -9.65 17.00 11.86
C PHE A 158 -8.42 17.83 12.23
N GLY A 159 -7.23 17.46 11.75
CA GLY A 159 -6.02 18.24 11.94
C GLY A 159 -6.15 19.67 11.39
N GLN A 160 -6.71 19.81 10.19
CA GLN A 160 -6.98 21.13 9.58
C GLN A 160 -7.99 21.93 10.40
N LEU A 161 -9.11 21.33 10.84
CA LEU A 161 -10.11 22.02 11.66
C LEU A 161 -9.52 22.52 12.98
N VAL A 162 -8.71 21.69 13.66
CA VAL A 162 -8.03 22.10 14.89
C VAL A 162 -7.08 23.27 14.63
N GLY A 163 -6.33 23.23 13.52
CA GLY A 163 -5.45 24.32 13.10
C GLY A 163 -6.19 25.63 12.87
N ILE A 164 -7.31 25.60 12.13
CA ILE A 164 -8.15 26.78 11.88
C ILE A 164 -8.72 27.32 13.21
N ALA A 165 -9.28 26.45 14.05
CA ALA A 165 -9.85 26.86 15.33
C ALA A 165 -8.82 27.51 16.26
N TRP A 166 -7.59 26.97 16.27
CA TRP A 166 -6.49 27.56 17.01
C TRP A 166 -6.11 28.94 16.47
N SER A 167 -5.95 29.05 15.15
CA SER A 167 -5.63 30.33 14.49
C SER A 167 -6.69 31.40 14.81
N VAL A 168 -7.98 31.07 14.66
CA VAL A 168 -9.09 31.98 14.99
C VAL A 168 -9.09 32.35 16.47
N SER A 169 -8.80 31.40 17.37
CA SER A 169 -8.77 31.67 18.82
C SER A 169 -7.73 32.73 19.19
N GLY A 170 -6.56 32.70 18.54
CA GLY A 170 -5.49 33.68 18.76
C GLY A 170 -5.85 35.08 18.26
N HIS A 171 -6.59 35.19 17.16
CA HIS A 171 -6.95 36.48 16.56
C HIS A 171 -8.20 37.11 17.18
N ALA A 172 -9.21 36.30 17.52
CA ALA A 172 -10.51 36.77 18.01
C ALA A 172 -10.60 36.90 19.54
N GLY A 173 -9.61 36.38 20.29
CA GLY A 173 -9.64 36.37 21.76
C GLY A 173 -10.71 35.44 22.35
N VAL A 174 -11.27 34.54 21.54
CA VAL A 174 -12.27 33.55 21.94
C VAL A 174 -11.57 32.23 22.23
N SER A 175 -12.04 31.50 23.24
CA SER A 175 -11.42 30.20 23.59
C SER A 175 -11.52 29.19 22.44
N PHE A 176 -10.48 28.38 22.26
CA PHE A 176 -10.47 27.27 21.29
C PHE A 176 -11.69 26.36 21.44
N ALA A 177 -12.06 26.02 22.68
CA ALA A 177 -13.19 25.13 22.96
C ALA A 177 -14.52 25.72 22.47
N ASP A 178 -14.74 27.03 22.62
CA ASP A 178 -15.96 27.67 22.09
C ASP A 178 -16.00 27.61 20.55
N ILE A 179 -14.87 27.88 19.90
CA ILE A 179 -14.79 27.82 18.43
C ILE A 179 -15.02 26.38 17.94
N PHE A 180 -14.37 25.40 18.56
CA PHE A 180 -14.39 24.02 18.09
C PHE A 180 -15.71 23.31 18.42
N PHE A 181 -16.29 23.52 19.62
CA PHE A 181 -17.48 22.80 20.05
C PHE A 181 -18.78 23.60 19.84
N SER A 182 -18.78 24.90 20.11
CA SER A 182 -19.98 25.73 19.97
C SER A 182 -20.18 26.27 18.55
N ARG A 183 -19.09 26.44 17.79
CA ARG A 183 -19.09 27.06 16.44
C ARG A 183 -18.57 26.12 15.36
N PHE A 184 -18.70 24.81 15.57
CA PHE A 184 -18.20 23.78 14.67
C PHE A 184 -18.69 23.95 13.23
N THR A 185 -19.97 24.29 13.03
CA THR A 185 -20.53 24.51 11.69
C THR A 185 -19.80 25.64 10.97
N THR A 186 -19.56 26.77 11.64
CA THR A 186 -18.79 27.89 11.09
C THR A 186 -17.36 27.47 10.78
N LEU A 187 -16.74 26.67 11.65
CA LEU A 187 -15.40 26.15 11.42
C LEU A 187 -15.32 25.28 10.17
N VAL A 188 -16.31 24.41 9.97
CA VAL A 188 -16.44 23.57 8.77
C VAL A 188 -16.70 24.42 7.53
N ASP A 189 -17.49 25.50 7.63
CA ASP A 189 -17.74 26.38 6.49
C ASP A 189 -16.50 27.19 6.09
N VAL A 190 -15.72 27.68 7.07
CA VAL A 190 -14.41 28.29 6.80
C VAL A 190 -13.49 27.28 6.11
N TRP A 191 -13.39 26.06 6.65
CA TRP A 191 -12.61 25.00 6.01
C TRP A 191 -13.06 24.76 4.57
N LYS A 192 -14.36 24.65 4.29
CA LYS A 192 -14.87 24.45 2.91
C LYS A 192 -14.50 25.59 1.97
N ASN A 193 -14.55 26.84 2.47
CA ASN A 193 -14.25 28.01 1.66
C ASN A 193 -12.76 28.10 1.32
N ASP A 194 -11.89 27.66 2.23
CA ASP A 194 -10.45 27.59 2.02
C ASP A 194 -10.05 26.30 1.26
N PHE A 195 -10.84 25.23 1.38
CA PHE A 195 -10.63 23.95 0.73
C PHE A 195 -11.04 24.01 -0.75
N ALA A 196 -10.14 24.48 -1.60
CA ALA A 196 -10.32 24.45 -3.06
C ALA A 196 -9.01 24.36 -3.84
N ASP A 197 -7.86 24.44 -3.17
CA ASP A 197 -6.58 24.36 -3.86
C ASP A 197 -6.29 22.94 -4.33
N ALA A 198 -5.76 22.82 -5.56
CA ALA A 198 -5.32 21.53 -6.11
C ALA A 198 -4.34 20.79 -5.18
N LYS A 199 -3.57 21.54 -4.36
CA LYS A 199 -2.66 20.99 -3.36
C LYS A 199 -3.40 20.29 -2.22
N ASP A 200 -4.49 20.83 -1.71
CA ASP A 200 -5.24 20.21 -0.61
C ASP A 200 -5.85 18.89 -1.04
N ILE A 201 -6.44 18.88 -2.25
CA ILE A 201 -6.97 17.67 -2.86
C ILE A 201 -5.86 16.63 -3.04
N LEU A 202 -4.69 17.06 -3.55
CA LEU A 202 -3.54 16.17 -3.72
C LEU A 202 -3.07 15.58 -2.39
N PHE A 203 -2.96 16.37 -1.33
CA PHE A 203 -2.52 15.89 -0.02
C PHE A 203 -3.54 14.96 0.64
N PHE A 204 -4.84 15.24 0.50
CA PHE A 204 -5.88 14.29 0.91
C PHE A 204 -5.76 12.97 0.13
N ALA A 205 -5.58 13.04 -1.19
CA ALA A 205 -5.41 11.84 -2.01
C ALA A 205 -4.18 11.03 -1.57
N ILE A 206 -3.04 11.67 -1.32
CA ILE A 206 -1.82 11.03 -0.83
C ILE A 206 -2.08 10.38 0.53
N ALA A 207 -2.70 11.08 1.49
CA ALA A 207 -3.00 10.52 2.80
C ALA A 207 -3.90 9.27 2.70
N GLY A 208 -4.92 9.31 1.83
CA GLY A 208 -5.78 8.17 1.57
C GLY A 208 -5.03 6.99 0.94
N VAL A 209 -4.25 7.25 -0.12
CA VAL A 209 -3.48 6.23 -0.83
C VAL A 209 -2.45 5.57 0.09
N GLU A 210 -1.69 6.36 0.87
CA GLU A 210 -0.73 5.84 1.84
C GLU A 210 -1.44 5.04 2.94
N GLY A 211 -2.55 5.57 3.47
CA GLY A 211 -3.38 4.85 4.43
C GLY A 211 -3.79 3.46 3.92
N PHE A 212 -4.18 3.35 2.64
CA PHE A 212 -4.51 2.07 2.02
C PHE A 212 -3.29 1.16 1.84
N VAL A 213 -2.26 1.67 1.16
CA VAL A 213 -1.09 0.90 0.72
C VAL A 213 -0.32 0.40 1.94
N VAL A 214 -0.10 1.25 2.93
CA VAL A 214 0.65 0.92 4.14
C VAL A 214 -0.13 -0.07 5.02
N THR A 215 -1.45 0.11 5.17
CA THR A 215 -2.29 -0.88 5.88
C THR A 215 -2.20 -2.24 5.23
N ARG A 216 -2.36 -2.32 3.90
CA ARG A 216 -2.32 -3.57 3.15
C ARG A 216 -0.95 -4.24 3.24
N ARG A 217 0.14 -3.48 3.07
CA ARG A 217 1.52 -4.00 3.12
C ARG A 217 1.86 -4.52 4.51
N THR A 218 1.54 -3.77 5.55
CA THR A 218 1.89 -4.12 6.93
C THR A 218 1.02 -5.27 7.43
N GLY A 219 -0.28 -5.29 7.09
CA GLY A 219 -1.16 -6.41 7.39
C GLY A 219 -0.79 -7.72 6.68
N ASN A 220 -0.09 -7.62 5.55
CA ASN A 220 0.46 -8.79 4.87
C ASN A 220 1.73 -9.35 5.51
N SER A 221 2.41 -8.54 6.31
CA SER A 221 3.71 -8.83 6.93
C SER A 221 3.61 -9.17 8.43
N ALA A 222 2.45 -8.94 9.05
CA ALA A 222 2.12 -9.30 10.43
C ALA A 222 1.48 -10.70 10.50
#